data_AF-A0A8S3QUB0-F1
#
_entry.id   AF-A0A8S3QUB0-F1
#
_cell.length_a   1.000
_cell.length_b   1.000
_cell.length_c   1.000
_cell.angle_alpha   90.00
_cell.angle_beta   90.00
_cell.angle_gamma   90.00
#
_symmetry.space_group_name_H-M   'P 1'
#
loop_
_entity.id
_entity.type
_entity.pdbx_description
1 polymer ?
#
loop_
_entity_poly.entity_id
_entity_poly.type
_entity_poly.pdbx_seq_one_letter_code
_entity_poly.pdbx_strand_id
1 'polypeptide(L)'
;MSPSLADIRMFEIISKILDLFQFKNNITHLSIYRDDGFVLFDSSEDNLMTFFDIANTIHPLIKFTHEISSESIQFLDITVFKGERWEEMQILDVKLYRKPTDNFQYLERTSTHPTSVFKGFITAEIIRFRRSCNNLKDFNREVQLFKSKLLKRGHYENEIDNIITNTTKRERKQTLKYNYKNKKAAPPLVFATRFNPAFKGIGRALRKHWHLIEQNRNTKTMFPKPPIIA
;
A
#
# COMPACT_ATOMS: atom_id res chain seq x y z
N MET A 1 -23.45 -2.22 1.26
CA MET A 1 -23.44 -0.84 1.78
C MET A 1 -22.32 -0.07 1.11
N SER A 2 -22.55 1.21 0.77
CA SER A 2 -21.47 2.07 0.24
C SER A 2 -20.40 2.27 1.31
N PRO A 3 -19.10 2.21 0.95
CA PRO A 3 -17.99 2.60 1.83
C PRO A 3 -18.25 3.91 2.59
N SER A 4 -18.75 4.93 1.91
CA SER A 4 -19.02 6.25 2.49
C SER A 4 -20.08 6.23 3.60
N LEU A 5 -21.06 5.33 3.52
CA LEU A 5 -22.12 5.25 4.53
C LEU A 5 -21.59 4.63 5.83
N ALA A 6 -20.68 3.66 5.72
CA ALA A 6 -20.00 3.09 6.89
C ALA A 6 -19.15 4.17 7.60
N ASP A 7 -18.40 4.97 6.83
CA ASP A 7 -17.56 6.03 7.39
C ASP A 7 -18.41 7.09 8.13
N ILE A 8 -19.54 7.53 7.56
CA ILE A 8 -20.48 8.45 8.22
C ILE A 8 -21.03 7.83 9.51
N ARG A 9 -21.44 6.56 9.45
CA ARG A 9 -22.02 5.89 10.61
C ARG A 9 -21.00 5.72 11.74
N MET A 10 -19.77 5.36 11.42
CA MET A 10 -18.68 5.25 12.39
C MET A 10 -18.36 6.61 13.01
N PHE A 11 -18.38 7.69 12.22
CA PHE A 11 -18.22 9.05 12.74
C PHE A 11 -19.30 9.39 13.77
N GLU A 12 -20.58 9.17 13.47
CA GLU A 12 -21.68 9.42 14.42
C GLU A 12 -21.54 8.63 15.72
N ILE A 13 -21.17 7.35 15.63
CA ILE A 13 -20.99 6.48 16.81
C ILE A 13 -19.85 7.02 17.67
N ILE A 14 -18.72 7.36 17.05
CA ILE A 14 -17.54 7.82 17.75
C ILE A 14 -17.76 9.19 18.39
N SER A 15 -18.48 10.10 17.72
CA SER A 15 -18.89 11.37 18.33
C SER A 15 -19.69 11.12 19.62
N LYS A 16 -20.66 10.21 19.60
CA LYS A 16 -21.44 9.87 20.80
C LYS A 16 -20.59 9.25 21.91
N ILE A 17 -19.61 8.41 21.56
CA ILE A 17 -18.69 7.84 22.54
C ILE A 17 -17.88 8.97 23.19
N LEU A 18 -17.33 9.88 22.40
CA LEU A 18 -16.51 11.00 22.88
C LEU A 18 -17.31 11.99 23.72
N ASP A 19 -18.60 12.17 23.46
CA ASP A 19 -19.47 13.03 24.27
C ASP A 19 -19.70 12.46 25.67
N LEU A 20 -19.79 11.12 25.79
CA LEU A 20 -20.00 10.41 27.06
C LEU A 20 -18.69 10.08 27.79
N PHE A 21 -17.58 10.01 27.07
CA PHE A 21 -16.29 9.58 27.61
C PHE A 21 -15.65 10.69 28.45
N GLN A 22 -15.56 10.45 29.76
CA GLN A 22 -15.09 11.43 30.75
C GLN A 22 -13.62 11.81 30.56
N PHE A 23 -12.79 10.88 30.07
CA PHE A 23 -11.35 11.07 29.87
C PHE A 23 -10.99 11.49 28.45
N LYS A 24 -11.90 12.09 27.69
CA LYS A 24 -11.65 12.48 26.29
C LYS A 24 -10.42 13.38 26.10
N ASN A 25 -10.08 14.19 27.11
CA ASN A 25 -8.91 15.07 27.08
C ASN A 25 -7.57 14.31 27.15
N ASN A 26 -7.57 13.05 27.60
CA ASN A 26 -6.39 12.18 27.62
C ASN A 26 -6.16 11.47 26.27
N ILE A 27 -7.07 11.61 25.30
CA ILE A 27 -6.86 11.10 23.94
C ILE A 27 -5.91 12.05 23.21
N THR A 28 -4.67 11.61 23.00
CA THR A 28 -3.66 12.39 22.27
C THR A 28 -3.79 12.19 20.77
N HIS A 29 -4.31 11.04 20.33
CA HIS A 29 -4.60 10.77 18.94
C HIS A 29 -5.78 9.79 18.82
N LEU A 30 -6.69 10.09 17.90
CA LEU A 30 -7.75 9.18 17.47
C LEU A 30 -7.85 9.26 15.96
N SER A 31 -7.67 8.14 15.28
CA SER A 31 -7.92 8.01 13.85
C SER A 31 -8.70 6.75 13.57
N ILE A 32 -9.52 6.82 12.53
CA ILE A 32 -10.36 5.71 12.08
C ILE A 32 -10.17 5.58 10.59
N TYR A 33 -9.85 4.37 10.18
CA TYR A 33 -9.77 4.00 8.78
C TYR A 33 -10.78 2.89 8.54
N ARG A 34 -11.89 3.23 7.88
CA ARG A 34 -13.01 2.31 7.65
C ARG A 34 -13.55 1.83 9.01
N ASP A 35 -13.40 0.55 9.31
CA ASP A 35 -13.87 -0.09 10.54
C ASP A 35 -12.76 -0.22 11.59
N ASP A 36 -11.50 0.10 11.25
CA ASP A 36 -10.34 -0.03 12.13
C ASP A 36 -10.01 1.31 12.81
N GLY A 37 -9.97 1.32 14.15
CA GLY A 37 -9.61 2.49 14.97
C GLY A 37 -8.20 2.40 15.54
N PHE A 38 -7.53 3.55 15.68
CA PHE A 38 -6.24 3.68 16.36
C PHE A 38 -6.32 4.82 17.38
N VAL A 39 -6.02 4.51 18.64
CA VAL A 39 -6.10 5.44 19.76
C VAL A 39 -4.75 5.49 20.47
N LEU A 40 -4.24 6.71 20.67
CA LEU A 40 -3.17 6.98 21.64
C LEU A 40 -3.80 7.68 22.84
N PHE A 41 -3.57 7.14 24.02
CA PHE A 41 -4.23 7.55 25.25
C PHE A 41 -3.20 7.72 26.37
N ASP A 42 -3.23 8.88 27.02
CA ASP A 42 -2.29 9.27 28.06
C ASP A 42 -2.96 9.22 29.44
N SER A 43 -3.31 8.00 29.87
CA SER A 43 -3.84 7.70 31.20
C SER A 43 -3.74 6.20 31.48
N SER A 44 -4.38 5.73 32.56
CA SER A 44 -4.45 4.30 32.89
C SER A 44 -5.26 3.50 31.87
N GLU A 45 -4.92 2.21 31.76
CA GLU A 45 -5.68 1.25 30.97
C GLU A 45 -7.14 1.15 31.43
N ASP A 46 -7.39 1.17 32.75
CA ASP A 46 -8.75 1.16 33.32
C ASP A 46 -9.59 2.33 32.81
N ASN A 47 -9.02 3.54 32.73
CA ASN A 47 -9.71 4.70 32.19
C ASN A 47 -10.01 4.50 30.70
N LEU A 48 -9.10 3.89 29.94
CA LEU A 48 -9.33 3.57 28.52
C LEU A 48 -10.40 2.49 28.35
N MET A 49 -10.49 1.51 29.24
CA MET A 49 -11.51 0.46 29.18
C MET A 49 -12.92 1.03 29.24
N THR A 50 -13.13 2.11 30.01
CA THR A 50 -14.43 2.80 30.04
C THR A 50 -14.86 3.36 28.67
N PHE A 51 -13.92 3.68 27.78
CA PHE A 51 -14.23 4.05 26.39
C PHE A 51 -14.92 2.90 25.65
N PHE A 52 -14.36 1.68 25.76
CA PHE A 52 -14.89 0.51 25.07
C PHE A 52 -16.19 -0.01 25.70
N ASP A 53 -16.35 0.15 27.01
CA ASP A 53 -17.61 -0.12 27.69
C ASP A 53 -18.72 0.78 27.15
N ILE A 54 -18.48 2.10 27.10
CA ILE A 54 -19.42 3.06 26.50
C ILE A 54 -19.68 2.69 25.04
N ALA A 55 -18.63 2.45 24.24
CA ALA A 55 -18.76 2.11 22.82
C ALA A 55 -19.69 0.91 22.57
N ASN A 56 -19.60 -0.10 23.43
CA ASN A 56 -20.42 -1.31 23.34
C ASN A 56 -21.87 -1.14 23.83
N THR A 57 -22.23 0.03 24.36
CA THR A 57 -23.62 0.41 24.69
C THR A 57 -24.30 1.26 23.61
N ILE A 58 -23.54 1.95 22.75
CA ILE A 58 -24.09 2.91 21.78
C ILE A 58 -24.98 2.24 20.72
N HIS A 59 -24.64 1.02 20.33
CA HIS A 59 -25.34 0.33 19.25
C HIS A 59 -25.61 -1.14 19.59
N PRO A 60 -26.85 -1.64 19.40
CA PRO A 60 -27.19 -3.02 19.75
C PRO A 60 -26.48 -4.08 18.90
N LEU A 61 -26.15 -3.75 17.64
CA LEU A 61 -25.60 -4.70 16.67
C LEU A 61 -24.10 -4.52 16.37
N ILE A 62 -23.48 -3.43 16.83
CA ILE A 62 -22.05 -3.17 16.57
C ILE A 62 -21.33 -3.36 17.89
N LYS A 63 -20.33 -4.24 17.88
CA LYS A 63 -19.48 -4.50 19.03
C LYS A 63 -18.04 -4.13 18.69
N PHE A 64 -17.44 -3.33 19.55
CA PHE A 64 -16.06 -2.90 19.44
C PHE A 64 -15.17 -3.92 20.16
N THR A 65 -14.30 -4.54 19.39
CA THR A 65 -13.16 -5.31 19.89
C THR A 65 -11.94 -4.41 19.95
N HIS A 66 -11.04 -4.67 20.89
CA HIS A 66 -9.85 -3.85 21.08
C HIS A 66 -8.66 -4.70 21.48
N GLU A 67 -7.47 -4.17 21.20
CA GLU A 67 -6.20 -4.63 21.74
C GLU A 67 -5.53 -3.40 22.36
N ILE A 68 -5.00 -3.54 23.57
CA ILE A 68 -4.33 -2.45 24.29
C ILE A 68 -2.90 -2.90 24.56
N SER A 69 -1.95 -2.00 24.36
CA SER A 69 -0.55 -2.21 24.72
C SER A 69 0.12 -0.89 25.05
N SER A 70 0.95 -0.89 26.09
CA SER A 70 1.81 0.25 26.41
C SER A 70 3.06 0.31 25.53
N GLU A 71 3.47 -0.79 24.90
CA GLU A 71 4.78 -0.90 24.23
C GLU A 71 4.67 -0.98 22.71
N SER A 72 3.77 -1.83 22.20
CA SER A 72 3.65 -2.07 20.77
C SER A 72 2.27 -2.58 20.40
N ILE A 73 1.72 -2.05 19.31
CA ILE A 73 0.43 -2.46 18.79
C ILE A 73 0.50 -2.57 17.27
N GLN A 74 -0.32 -3.46 16.72
CA GLN A 74 -0.44 -3.63 15.28
C GLN A 74 -1.63 -2.84 14.77
N PHE A 75 -1.43 -2.15 13.65
CA PHE A 75 -2.48 -1.39 13.00
C PHE A 75 -2.29 -1.49 11.49
N LEU A 76 -3.26 -2.07 10.79
CA LEU A 76 -3.20 -2.34 9.36
C LEU A 76 -1.92 -3.12 8.99
N ASP A 77 -1.11 -2.56 8.08
CA ASP A 77 0.13 -3.18 7.58
C ASP A 77 1.38 -2.78 8.38
N ILE A 78 1.22 -2.17 9.56
CA ILE A 78 2.34 -1.69 10.39
C ILE A 78 2.23 -2.13 11.86
N THR A 79 3.38 -2.19 12.51
CA THR A 79 3.50 -2.23 13.97
C THR A 79 3.99 -0.86 14.43
N VAL A 80 3.23 -0.23 15.31
CA VAL A 80 3.59 1.01 15.99
C VAL A 80 4.15 0.65 17.37
N PHE A 81 5.31 1.17 17.74
CA PHE A 81 5.97 0.79 19.00
C PHE A 81 6.87 1.89 19.57
N LYS A 82 7.20 1.78 20.86
CA LYS A 82 8.21 2.61 21.53
C LYS A 82 9.60 2.03 21.24
N GLY A 83 10.36 2.65 20.32
CA GLY A 83 11.70 2.23 19.95
C GLY A 83 12.78 3.27 20.27
N GLU A 84 13.91 3.21 19.57
CA GLU A 84 15.05 4.14 19.74
C GLU A 84 14.60 5.62 19.72
N ARG A 85 13.64 5.98 18.84
CA ARG A 85 13.18 7.38 18.71
C ARG A 85 12.23 7.80 19.83
N TRP A 86 11.62 6.85 20.51
CA TRP A 86 10.80 7.13 21.67
C TRP A 86 11.68 7.55 22.84
N GLU A 87 12.74 6.78 23.12
CA GLU A 87 13.68 7.08 24.21
C GLU A 87 14.34 8.45 24.05
N GLU A 88 14.73 8.81 22.83
CA GLU A 88 15.43 10.07 22.55
C GLU A 88 14.50 11.28 22.36
N MET A 89 13.35 11.09 21.72
CA MET A 89 12.53 12.21 21.19
C MET A 89 11.04 12.09 21.52
N GLN A 90 10.62 11.03 22.21
CA GLN A 90 9.21 10.70 22.46
C GLN A 90 8.39 10.58 21.16
N ILE A 91 9.02 10.05 20.11
CA ILE A 91 8.36 9.80 18.82
C ILE A 91 8.24 8.29 18.59
N LEU A 92 7.03 7.82 18.30
CA LEU A 92 6.76 6.42 18.01
C LEU A 92 7.51 5.93 16.76
N ASP A 93 7.97 4.69 16.85
CA ASP A 93 8.57 3.95 15.76
C ASP A 93 7.54 3.12 15.00
N VAL A 94 7.79 2.90 13.71
CA VAL A 94 6.92 2.12 12.84
C VAL A 94 7.73 1.15 11.98
N LYS A 95 7.29 -0.10 11.94
CA LYS A 95 7.86 -1.15 11.09
C LYS A 95 6.76 -1.91 10.38
N LEU A 96 7.11 -2.62 9.31
CA LEU A 96 6.18 -3.48 8.59
C LEU A 96 5.64 -4.56 9.53
N TYR A 97 4.32 -4.74 9.55
CA TYR A 97 3.70 -5.90 10.15
C TYR A 97 3.42 -6.95 9.07
N ARG A 98 3.72 -8.22 9.38
CA ARG A 98 3.38 -9.36 8.54
C ARG A 98 2.49 -10.31 9.33
N LYS A 99 1.34 -10.64 8.76
CA LYS A 99 0.44 -11.64 9.35
C LYS A 99 1.19 -12.98 9.45
N PRO A 100 1.00 -13.74 10.54
CA PRO A 100 1.58 -15.08 10.68
C PRO A 100 1.23 -16.04 9.53
N THR A 101 0.13 -15.76 8.81
CA THR A 101 -0.36 -16.52 7.66
C THR A 101 0.27 -16.11 6.32
N ASP A 102 1.20 -15.15 6.29
CA ASP A 102 1.88 -14.76 5.06
C ASP A 102 2.85 -15.86 4.57
N ASN A 103 2.43 -16.55 3.50
CA ASN A 103 3.16 -17.66 2.90
C ASN A 103 4.19 -17.22 1.84
N PHE A 104 4.40 -15.93 1.62
CA PHE A 104 5.33 -15.41 0.60
C PHE A 104 5.06 -15.96 -0.80
N GLN A 105 3.78 -16.00 -1.19
CA GLN A 105 3.33 -16.52 -2.48
C GLN A 105 3.53 -15.52 -3.62
N TYR A 106 4.77 -15.05 -3.78
CA TYR A 106 5.16 -14.18 -4.88
C TYR A 106 5.10 -14.91 -6.23
N LEU A 107 4.88 -14.14 -7.30
CA LEU A 107 4.85 -14.65 -8.68
C LEU A 107 6.15 -15.39 -9.00
N GLU A 108 6.03 -16.58 -9.58
CA GLU A 108 7.18 -17.36 -10.06
C GLU A 108 7.77 -16.75 -11.33
N ARG A 109 9.09 -16.81 -11.48
CA ARG A 109 9.76 -16.17 -12.63
C ARG A 109 9.42 -16.83 -13.97
N THR A 110 9.07 -18.11 -13.95
CA THR A 110 8.65 -18.92 -15.10
C THR A 110 7.20 -18.71 -15.49
N SER A 111 6.41 -18.01 -14.67
CA SER A 111 5.05 -17.63 -15.04
C SER A 111 5.07 -16.75 -16.29
N THR A 112 4.04 -16.87 -17.13
CA THR A 112 3.91 -16.17 -18.41
C THR A 112 3.49 -14.72 -18.23
N HIS A 113 4.21 -13.97 -17.39
CA HIS A 113 4.02 -12.53 -17.20
C HIS A 113 5.10 -11.72 -17.93
N PRO A 114 4.75 -10.50 -18.40
CA PRO A 114 5.73 -9.57 -18.94
C PRO A 114 6.80 -9.19 -17.89
N THR A 115 8.03 -8.94 -18.33
CA THR A 115 9.12 -8.43 -17.46
C THR A 115 8.75 -7.13 -16.74
N SER A 116 7.93 -6.27 -17.36
CA SER A 116 7.43 -5.05 -16.74
C SER A 116 6.55 -5.31 -15.52
N VAL A 117 5.79 -6.42 -15.50
CA VAL A 117 4.97 -6.83 -14.36
C VAL A 117 5.86 -7.27 -13.21
N PHE A 118 6.87 -8.11 -13.49
CA PHE A 118 7.83 -8.53 -12.48
C PHE A 118 8.55 -7.34 -11.85
N LYS A 119 9.11 -6.47 -12.68
CA LYS A 119 9.73 -5.23 -12.22
C LYS A 119 8.76 -4.37 -11.40
N GLY A 120 7.53 -4.22 -11.88
CA GLY A 120 6.50 -3.40 -11.25
C GLY A 120 6.16 -3.86 -9.84
N PHE A 121 5.88 -5.16 -9.62
CA PHE A 121 5.53 -5.65 -8.29
C PHE A 121 6.73 -5.59 -7.33
N ILE A 122 7.94 -5.95 -7.78
CA ILE A 122 9.15 -5.89 -6.94
C ILE A 122 9.40 -4.45 -6.49
N THR A 123 9.32 -3.48 -7.43
CA THR A 123 9.47 -2.06 -7.10
C THR A 123 8.38 -1.59 -6.13
N ALA A 124 7.11 -1.95 -6.36
CA ALA A 124 6.00 -1.56 -5.51
C ALA A 124 6.17 -2.08 -4.07
N GLU A 125 6.62 -3.32 -3.93
CA GLU A 125 6.82 -3.98 -2.64
C GLU A 125 7.97 -3.35 -1.84
N ILE A 126 9.09 -3.04 -2.50
CA ILE A 126 10.20 -2.33 -1.85
C ILE A 126 9.75 -0.92 -1.41
N ILE A 127 8.95 -0.23 -2.23
CA ILE A 127 8.37 1.07 -1.84
C ILE A 127 7.45 0.91 -0.63
N ARG A 128 6.67 -0.17 -0.55
CA ARG A 128 5.82 -0.48 0.61
C ARG A 128 6.67 -0.60 1.88
N PHE A 129 7.72 -1.42 1.85
CA PHE A 129 8.65 -1.54 2.99
C PHE A 129 9.25 -0.18 3.38
N ARG A 130 9.63 0.63 2.40
CA ARG A 130 10.20 1.96 2.65
C ARG A 130 9.21 2.92 3.32
N ARG A 131 7.91 2.77 3.06
CA ARG A 131 6.85 3.57 3.69
C ARG A 131 6.55 3.08 5.11
N SER A 132 6.47 1.76 5.29
CA SER A 132 6.11 1.10 6.54
C SER A 132 7.21 1.17 7.61
N CYS A 133 8.49 1.13 7.22
CA CYS A 133 9.61 1.18 8.15
C CYS A 133 10.20 2.60 8.22
N ASN A 134 10.33 3.14 9.43
CA ASN A 134 11.07 4.39 9.65
C ASN A 134 12.57 4.15 9.90
N ASN A 135 12.94 3.02 10.51
CA ASN A 135 14.32 2.60 10.71
C ASN A 135 14.87 1.90 9.46
N LEU A 136 16.10 2.25 9.07
CA LEU A 136 16.77 1.66 7.92
C LEU A 136 17.17 0.19 8.16
N LYS A 137 17.48 -0.20 9.40
CA LYS A 137 17.78 -1.58 9.78
C LYS A 137 16.60 -2.49 9.49
N ASP A 138 15.40 -2.11 9.93
CA ASP A 138 14.16 -2.85 9.65
C ASP A 138 13.88 -2.90 8.15
N PHE A 139 13.96 -1.76 7.46
CA PHE A 139 13.77 -1.73 6.01
C PHE A 139 14.71 -2.72 5.28
N ASN A 140 16.00 -2.71 5.62
CA ASN A 140 16.98 -3.61 5.01
C ASN A 140 16.69 -5.08 5.32
N ARG A 141 16.27 -5.40 6.55
CA ARG A 141 15.85 -6.76 6.95
C ARG A 141 14.69 -7.25 6.07
N GLU A 142 13.68 -6.41 5.86
CA GLU A 142 12.52 -6.73 5.03
C GLU A 142 12.91 -6.93 3.55
N VAL A 143 13.80 -6.08 3.01
CA VAL A 143 14.33 -6.19 1.64
C VAL A 143 15.14 -7.48 1.45
N GLN A 144 16.02 -7.83 2.39
CA GLN A 144 16.81 -9.06 2.30
C GLN A 144 15.94 -10.31 2.38
N LEU A 145 14.96 -10.31 3.28
CA LEU A 145 13.98 -11.39 3.36
C LEU A 145 13.19 -11.51 2.05
N PHE A 146 12.74 -10.39 1.47
CA PHE A 146 12.06 -10.40 0.18
C PHE A 146 12.94 -10.93 -0.96
N LYS A 147 14.19 -10.47 -1.07
CA LYS A 147 15.18 -10.98 -2.02
C LYS A 147 15.33 -12.51 -1.89
N SER A 148 15.50 -13.02 -0.67
CA SER A 148 15.63 -14.46 -0.43
C SER A 148 14.43 -15.28 -0.92
N LYS A 149 13.21 -14.73 -0.80
CA LYS A 149 11.98 -15.39 -1.25
C LYS A 149 11.82 -15.32 -2.76
N LEU A 150 12.23 -14.22 -3.41
CA LEU A 150 12.25 -14.11 -4.87
C LEU A 150 13.24 -15.07 -5.51
N LEU A 151 14.44 -15.24 -4.94
CA LEU A 151 15.41 -16.21 -5.42
C LEU A 151 14.84 -17.64 -5.38
N LYS A 152 14.13 -17.99 -4.30
CA LYS A 152 13.40 -19.28 -4.19
C LYS A 152 12.28 -19.45 -5.22
N ARG A 153 11.76 -18.35 -5.79
CA ARG A 153 10.75 -18.32 -6.86
C ARG A 153 11.37 -18.29 -8.27
N GLY A 154 12.68 -18.49 -8.38
CA GLY A 154 13.41 -18.60 -9.65
C GLY A 154 13.78 -17.27 -10.30
N HIS A 155 13.67 -16.15 -9.58
CA HIS A 155 14.08 -14.83 -10.09
C HIS A 155 15.61 -14.72 -10.13
N TYR A 156 16.14 -14.01 -11.12
CA TYR A 156 17.58 -13.82 -11.27
C TYR A 156 18.12 -12.77 -10.30
N GLU A 157 19.20 -13.07 -9.60
CA GLU A 157 19.81 -12.18 -8.60
C GLU A 157 20.15 -10.80 -9.17
N ASN A 158 20.82 -10.76 -10.32
CA ASN A 158 21.18 -9.50 -11.00
C ASN A 158 19.96 -8.65 -11.35
N GLU A 159 18.82 -9.26 -11.69
CA GLU A 159 17.58 -8.54 -11.98
C GLU A 159 17.03 -7.90 -10.69
N ILE A 160 16.98 -8.67 -9.60
CA ILE A 160 16.50 -8.21 -8.29
C ILE A 160 17.38 -7.07 -7.77
N ASP A 161 18.70 -7.23 -7.79
CA ASP A 161 19.63 -6.25 -7.23
C ASP A 161 19.61 -4.92 -7.98
N ASN A 162 19.45 -4.97 -9.30
CA ASN A 162 19.25 -3.78 -10.11
C ASN A 162 17.95 -3.05 -9.74
N ILE A 163 16.87 -3.78 -9.44
CA ILE A 163 15.60 -3.17 -9.02
C ILE A 163 15.73 -2.59 -7.60
N ILE A 164 16.34 -3.32 -6.68
CA ILE A 164 16.59 -2.86 -5.30
C ILE A 164 17.39 -1.56 -5.34
N THR A 165 18.57 -1.57 -5.97
CA THR A 165 19.48 -0.42 -6.04
C THR A 165 18.80 0.82 -6.62
N ASN A 166 17.96 0.66 -7.63
CA ASN A 166 17.25 1.79 -8.22
C ASN A 166 16.08 2.30 -7.37
N THR A 167 15.43 1.42 -6.62
CA THR A 167 14.26 1.76 -5.80
C THR A 167 14.66 2.36 -4.46
N THR A 168 15.75 1.88 -3.85
CA THR A 168 16.26 2.33 -2.54
C THR A 168 16.83 3.75 -2.56
N LYS A 169 17.16 4.29 -3.74
CA LYS A 169 17.54 5.71 -3.94
C LYS A 169 16.49 6.70 -3.43
N ARG A 170 15.22 6.28 -3.35
CA ARG A 170 14.13 7.14 -2.87
C ARG A 170 14.10 7.16 -1.35
N GLU A 171 14.10 8.37 -0.80
CA GLU A 171 13.88 8.57 0.62
C GLU A 171 12.42 8.27 1.01
N ARG A 172 12.21 7.82 2.24
CA ARG A 172 10.87 7.58 2.79
C ARG A 172 9.96 8.81 2.69
N LYS A 173 10.48 10.01 2.97
CA LYS A 173 9.71 11.26 2.85
C LYS A 173 9.16 11.47 1.44
N GLN A 174 9.90 11.04 0.41
CA GLN A 174 9.47 11.15 -0.99
C GLN A 174 8.42 10.10 -1.33
N THR A 175 8.53 8.89 -0.78
CA THR A 175 7.57 7.81 -1.06
C THR A 175 6.23 8.04 -0.37
N LEU A 176 6.17 8.76 0.75
CA LEU A 176 4.92 9.08 1.46
C LEU A 176 4.06 10.15 0.77
N LYS A 177 4.63 10.95 -0.14
CA LYS A 177 3.86 11.99 -0.83
C LYS A 177 2.83 11.35 -1.77
N TYR A 178 1.59 11.81 -1.66
CA TYR A 178 0.55 11.49 -2.63
C TYR A 178 0.78 12.33 -3.90
N ASN A 179 0.92 11.67 -5.04
CA ASN A 179 1.09 12.34 -6.33
C ASN A 179 -0.27 12.49 -7.01
N TYR A 180 -0.79 13.70 -7.05
CA TYR A 180 -1.95 14.03 -7.88
C TYR A 180 -1.59 13.83 -9.34
N LYS A 181 -2.25 12.86 -9.99
CA LYS A 181 -2.15 12.70 -11.43
C LYS A 181 -3.03 13.76 -12.09
N ASN A 182 -2.43 14.64 -12.87
CA ASN A 182 -3.18 15.51 -13.77
C ASN A 182 -4.05 14.62 -14.68
N LYS A 183 -5.37 14.85 -14.69
CA LYS A 183 -6.26 14.18 -15.62
C LYS A 183 -5.80 14.53 -17.04
N LYS A 184 -5.42 13.52 -17.82
CA LYS A 184 -5.15 13.72 -19.24
C LYS A 184 -6.46 14.17 -19.92
N ALA A 185 -6.37 15.13 -20.82
CA ALA A 185 -7.54 15.70 -21.51
C ALA A 185 -8.31 14.68 -22.36
N ALA A 186 -7.64 13.61 -22.84
CA ALA A 186 -8.27 12.50 -23.54
C ALA A 186 -7.52 11.18 -23.27
N PRO A 187 -8.22 10.02 -23.21
CA PRO A 187 -7.57 8.72 -23.12
C PRO A 187 -6.75 8.43 -24.39
N PRO A 188 -5.55 7.83 -24.28
CA PRO A 188 -4.78 7.45 -25.46
C PRO A 188 -5.48 6.32 -26.22
N LEU A 189 -5.21 6.21 -27.53
CA LEU A 189 -5.57 5.02 -28.30
C LEU A 189 -4.77 3.83 -27.76
N VAL A 190 -5.44 2.72 -27.46
CA VAL A 190 -4.82 1.51 -26.90
C VAL A 190 -5.07 0.32 -27.81
N PHE A 191 -4.00 -0.40 -28.14
CA PHE A 191 -4.04 -1.70 -28.79
C PHE A 191 -3.80 -2.77 -27.72
N ALA A 192 -4.90 -3.30 -27.18
CA ALA A 192 -4.87 -4.28 -26.10
C ALA A 192 -4.62 -5.69 -26.67
N THR A 193 -3.60 -6.37 -26.16
CA THR A 193 -3.26 -7.74 -26.55
C THR A 193 -3.04 -8.60 -25.32
N ARG A 194 -3.35 -9.90 -25.41
CA ARG A 194 -2.94 -10.84 -24.37
C ARG A 194 -1.44 -11.07 -24.49
N PHE A 195 -0.72 -10.93 -23.37
CA PHE A 195 0.70 -11.22 -23.35
C PHE A 195 0.93 -12.69 -23.73
N ASN A 196 1.80 -12.90 -24.72
CA ASN A 196 2.27 -14.21 -25.11
C ASN A 196 3.79 -14.13 -25.36
N PRO A 197 4.60 -14.96 -24.68
CA PRO A 197 6.05 -14.94 -24.84
C PRO A 197 6.52 -15.29 -26.26
N ALA A 198 5.68 -15.94 -27.09
CA ALA A 198 5.96 -16.21 -28.50
C ALA A 198 5.79 -14.97 -29.39
N PHE A 199 4.92 -14.03 -29.01
CA PHE A 199 4.61 -12.83 -29.79
C PHE A 199 5.51 -11.65 -29.43
N LYS A 200 6.83 -11.85 -29.54
CA LYS A 200 7.80 -10.78 -29.29
C LYS A 200 7.80 -9.77 -30.44
N GLY A 201 7.88 -8.49 -30.09
CA GLY A 201 8.15 -7.43 -31.06
C GLY A 201 6.94 -6.90 -31.83
N ILE A 202 5.71 -7.35 -31.54
CA ILE A 202 4.46 -6.79 -32.13
C ILE A 202 4.48 -5.26 -32.08
N GLY A 203 4.83 -4.69 -30.92
CA GLY A 203 4.86 -3.24 -30.81
C GLY A 203 5.93 -2.53 -31.60
N ARG A 204 7.07 -3.18 -31.81
CA ARG A 204 8.12 -2.66 -32.69
C ARG A 204 7.67 -2.75 -34.14
N ALA A 205 7.07 -3.86 -34.54
CA ALA A 205 6.54 -4.06 -35.89
C ALA A 205 5.42 -3.06 -36.20
N LEU A 206 4.45 -2.88 -35.29
CA LEU A 206 3.35 -1.93 -35.45
C LEU A 206 3.87 -0.50 -35.62
N ARG A 207 4.82 -0.07 -34.78
CA ARG A 207 5.43 1.27 -34.92
C ARG A 207 6.24 1.43 -36.19
N LYS A 208 7.01 0.40 -36.59
CA LYS A 208 7.81 0.40 -37.82
C LYS A 208 6.94 0.53 -39.08
N HIS A 209 5.81 -0.17 -39.10
CA HIS A 209 4.91 -0.23 -40.25
C HIS A 209 3.70 0.70 -40.13
N TRP A 210 3.70 1.62 -39.16
CA TRP A 210 2.58 2.55 -38.92
C TRP A 210 2.27 3.44 -40.13
N HIS A 211 3.29 3.77 -40.93
CA HIS A 211 3.12 4.53 -42.18
C HIS A 211 2.11 3.90 -43.14
N LEU A 212 1.93 2.57 -43.12
CA LEU A 212 0.92 1.89 -43.96
C LEU A 212 -0.52 2.25 -43.53
N ILE A 213 -0.74 2.44 -42.24
CA ILE A 213 -2.03 2.85 -41.66
C ILE A 213 -2.30 4.33 -41.96
N GLU A 214 -1.25 5.16 -41.98
CA GLU A 214 -1.37 6.59 -42.30
C GLU A 214 -1.59 6.87 -43.79
N GLN A 215 -1.09 6.01 -44.68
CA GLN A 215 -1.24 6.16 -46.13
C GLN A 215 -2.64 5.82 -46.63
N ASN A 216 -3.40 4.99 -45.91
CA ASN A 216 -4.77 4.63 -46.26
C ASN A 216 -5.78 5.64 -45.68
N ARG A 217 -6.61 6.22 -46.55
CA ARG A 217 -7.59 7.27 -46.20
C ARG A 217 -8.57 6.87 -45.11
N ASN A 218 -9.02 5.61 -45.11
CA ASN A 218 -10.00 5.11 -44.14
C ASN A 218 -9.35 4.82 -42.78
N THR A 219 -8.16 4.25 -42.76
CA THR A 219 -7.49 3.89 -41.51
C THR A 219 -6.84 5.09 -40.82
N LYS A 220 -6.40 6.09 -41.57
CA LYS A 220 -5.86 7.35 -41.02
C LYS A 220 -6.90 8.13 -40.21
N THR A 221 -8.16 8.13 -40.65
CA THR A 221 -9.25 8.80 -39.94
C THR A 221 -9.65 8.05 -38.67
N MET A 222 -9.71 6.71 -38.73
CA MET A 222 -10.00 5.87 -37.56
C MET A 222 -8.87 5.85 -36.52
N PHE A 223 -7.60 5.89 -36.96
CA PHE A 223 -6.42 5.80 -36.12
C PHE A 223 -5.46 6.97 -36.37
N PRO A 224 -5.76 8.16 -35.81
CA PRO A 224 -5.00 9.37 -36.10
C PRO A 224 -3.59 9.39 -35.48
N LYS A 225 -3.31 8.51 -34.52
CA LYS A 225 -2.02 8.42 -33.80
C LYS A 225 -1.69 6.95 -33.52
N PRO A 226 -0.39 6.59 -33.44
CA PRO A 226 0.02 5.25 -33.04
C PRO A 226 -0.54 4.86 -31.66
N PRO A 227 -1.10 3.65 -31.49
CA PRO A 227 -1.63 3.21 -30.22
C PRO A 227 -0.51 2.88 -29.23
N ILE A 228 -0.84 3.01 -27.95
CA ILE A 228 -0.09 2.37 -26.87
C ILE A 228 -0.46 0.89 -26.85
N ILE A 229 0.51 0.01 -26.66
CA ILE A 229 0.26 -1.42 -26.55
C ILE A 229 0.15 -1.76 -25.08
N ALA A 230 -0.98 -2.38 -24.72
CA ALA A 230 -1.31 -2.81 -23.38
C ALA A 230 -1.52 -4.32 -23.35
#